data_AF-A0A8S3YWI7-F1
#
_entry.id   AF-A0A8S3YWI7-F1
#
_cell.length_a   1.000
_cell.length_b   1.000
_cell.length_c   1.000
_cell.angle_alpha   90.00
_cell.angle_beta   90.00
_cell.angle_gamma   90.00
#
_symmetry.space_group_name_H-M   'P 1'
#
loop_
_entity.id
_entity.type
_entity.pdbx_description
1 polymer ?
#
loop_
_entity_poly.entity_id
_entity_poly.type
_entity_poly.pdbx_seq_one_letter_code
_entity_poly.pdbx_strand_id
1 'polypeptide(L)'
;MAVLLVLDNPVFRNFLGYAALVLVKTVAMSSMTTVFRITRKVFATPEDAAVFGIKFSPTSSDPMVDRVKKAHLNDLENVVPFALLGLLYVTTGPSLDTANLYFRIFTASRFIHTFAYLFAIPQPTRALAFYAGFGVNIAFAFNILRQASF
;
A
#
# COMPACT_ATOMS: atom_id res chain seq x y z
N MET A 1 23.76 -12.18 -20.71
CA MET A 1 22.70 -11.41 -20.01
C MET A 1 22.55 -11.99 -18.62
N ALA A 2 22.78 -11.22 -17.56
CA ALA A 2 22.50 -11.69 -16.21
C ALA A 2 20.98 -11.80 -16.02
N VAL A 3 20.51 -12.93 -15.50
CA VAL A 3 19.08 -13.09 -15.18
C VAL A 3 18.82 -12.35 -13.87
N LEU A 4 18.16 -11.19 -13.96
CA LEU A 4 17.97 -10.29 -12.81
C LEU A 4 16.82 -10.71 -11.89
N LEU A 5 15.85 -11.48 -12.41
CA LEU A 5 14.68 -11.98 -11.67
C LEU A 5 14.94 -13.38 -11.06
N VAL A 6 16.06 -13.53 -10.37
CA VAL A 6 16.45 -14.77 -9.67
C VAL A 6 16.73 -14.45 -8.21
N LEU A 7 16.42 -15.37 -7.31
CA LEU A 7 16.60 -15.20 -5.86
C LEU A 7 18.07 -14.96 -5.45
N ASP A 8 19.02 -15.37 -6.29
CA ASP A 8 20.44 -15.11 -6.11
C ASP A 8 20.79 -13.63 -6.27
N ASN A 9 19.97 -12.86 -6.99
CA ASN A 9 20.12 -11.42 -7.06
C ASN A 9 19.64 -10.79 -5.73
N PRO A 10 20.55 -10.17 -4.95
CA PRO A 10 20.19 -9.61 -3.65
C PRO A 10 19.16 -8.48 -3.76
N VAL A 11 19.14 -7.75 -4.89
CA VAL A 11 18.15 -6.69 -5.14
C VAL A 11 16.76 -7.28 -5.29
N PHE A 12 16.62 -8.34 -6.10
CA PHE A 12 15.34 -9.01 -6.33
C PHE A 12 14.82 -9.68 -5.06
N ARG A 13 15.71 -10.36 -4.32
CA ARG A 13 15.37 -10.98 -3.03
C ARG A 13 14.84 -9.96 -2.02
N ASN A 14 15.51 -8.81 -1.90
CA ASN A 14 15.06 -7.75 -0.99
C ASN A 14 13.74 -7.13 -1.46
N PHE A 15 13.60 -6.89 -2.77
CA PHE A 15 12.35 -6.42 -3.34
C PHE A 15 11.18 -7.35 -3.00
N LEU A 16 11.34 -8.67 -3.18
CA LEU A 16 10.30 -9.65 -2.82
C LEU A 16 9.91 -9.56 -1.34
N GLY A 17 10.90 -9.45 -0.44
CA GLY A 17 10.64 -9.31 0.98
C GLY A 17 9.83 -8.06 1.33
N TYR A 18 10.22 -6.90 0.80
CA TYR A 18 9.52 -5.63 1.05
C TYR A 18 8.15 -5.58 0.36
N ALA A 19 8.04 -6.07 -0.88
CA ALA A 19 6.78 -6.15 -1.60
C ALA A 19 5.79 -7.07 -0.88
N ALA A 20 6.23 -8.25 -0.43
CA ALA A 20 5.40 -9.17 0.34
C ALA A 20 4.93 -8.52 1.65
N LEU A 21 5.82 -7.84 2.38
CA LEU A 21 5.48 -7.17 3.62
C LEU A 21 4.38 -6.12 3.45
N VAL A 22 4.50 -5.28 2.42
CA VAL A 22 3.51 -4.23 2.16
C VAL A 22 2.20 -4.83 1.64
N LEU A 23 2.25 -5.86 0.79
CA LEU A 23 1.05 -6.57 0.32
C LEU A 23 0.29 -7.27 1.44
N VAL A 24 1.00 -7.95 2.35
CA VAL A 24 0.39 -8.55 3.55
C VAL A 24 -0.32 -7.48 4.37
N LYS A 25 0.30 -6.31 4.52
CA LYS A 25 -0.32 -5.17 5.20
C LYS A 25 -1.57 -4.66 4.46
N THR A 26 -1.57 -4.63 3.13
CA THR A 26 -2.76 -4.27 2.33
C THR A 26 -3.89 -5.29 2.49
N VAL A 27 -3.58 -6.59 2.52
CA VAL A 27 -4.55 -7.66 2.80
C VAL A 27 -5.13 -7.52 4.20
N ALA A 28 -4.27 -7.27 5.20
CA ALA A 28 -4.71 -7.05 6.59
C ALA A 28 -5.67 -5.85 6.72
N MET A 29 -5.44 -4.77 5.95
CA MET A 29 -6.36 -3.61 5.93
C MET A 29 -7.74 -3.94 5.36
N SER A 30 -7.82 -4.84 4.38
CA SER A 30 -9.09 -5.34 3.85
C SER A 30 -9.87 -6.09 4.94
N SER A 31 -9.20 -7.03 5.64
CA SER A 31 -9.80 -7.76 6.77
C SER A 31 -10.25 -6.82 7.90
N MET A 32 -9.43 -5.83 8.23
CA MET A 32 -9.77 -4.82 9.25
C MET A 32 -11.03 -4.03 8.89
N THR A 33 -11.21 -3.69 7.60
CA THR A 33 -12.44 -3.02 7.12
C THR A 33 -13.67 -3.87 7.42
N THR A 34 -13.61 -5.18 7.17
CA THR A 34 -14.71 -6.11 7.44
C THR A 34 -15.01 -6.21 8.94
N VAL A 35 -13.97 -6.31 9.79
CA VAL A 35 -14.15 -6.33 11.25
C VAL A 35 -14.82 -5.04 11.74
N PHE A 36 -14.41 -3.86 11.25
CA PHE A 36 -15.04 -2.60 11.64
C PHE A 36 -16.49 -2.49 11.15
N ARG A 37 -16.82 -3.02 9.97
CA ARG A 37 -18.22 -3.08 9.49
C ARG A 37 -19.10 -3.92 10.41
N ILE A 38 -18.64 -5.11 10.77
CA ILE A 38 -19.39 -6.04 11.65
C ILE A 38 -19.52 -5.45 13.06
N THR A 39 -18.43 -4.98 13.66
CA THR A 39 -18.43 -4.45 15.03
C THR A 39 -19.24 -3.15 15.16
N ARG A 40 -19.22 -2.29 14.13
CA ARG A 40 -20.02 -1.05 14.10
C ARG A 40 -21.43 -1.24 13.52
N LYS A 41 -21.78 -2.45 13.10
CA LYS A 41 -23.09 -2.79 12.51
C LYS A 41 -23.43 -1.92 11.28
N VAL A 42 -22.40 -1.50 10.54
CA VAL A 42 -22.54 -0.71 9.32
C VAL A 42 -22.22 -1.60 8.13
N PHE A 43 -23.27 -1.97 7.39
CA PHE A 43 -23.17 -2.84 6.23
C PHE A 43 -23.40 -2.07 4.94
N ALA A 44 -22.69 -2.44 3.89
CA ALA A 44 -22.81 -1.78 2.59
C ALA A 44 -23.99 -2.32 1.77
N THR A 45 -24.38 -3.57 1.99
CA THR A 45 -25.45 -4.25 1.26
C THR A 45 -26.57 -4.67 2.22
N PRO A 46 -27.82 -4.73 1.73
CA PRO A 46 -28.95 -5.21 2.52
C PRO A 46 -28.84 -6.71 2.84
N GLU A 47 -28.21 -7.49 1.97
CA GLU A 47 -27.95 -8.92 2.17
C GLU A 47 -27.07 -9.16 3.40
N ASP A 48 -25.95 -8.42 3.51
CA ASP A 48 -25.06 -8.51 4.68
C ASP A 48 -25.81 -8.12 5.96
N ALA A 49 -26.60 -7.04 5.92
CA ALA A 49 -27.37 -6.59 7.08
C ALA A 49 -28.41 -7.64 7.52
N ALA A 50 -29.06 -8.31 6.57
CA ALA A 50 -30.04 -9.37 6.84
C ALA A 50 -29.41 -10.60 7.49
N VAL A 51 -28.20 -11.00 7.06
CA VAL A 51 -27.44 -12.10 7.68
C VAL A 51 -27.18 -11.86 9.16
N PHE A 52 -26.94 -10.60 9.55
CA PHE A 52 -26.72 -10.21 10.95
C PHE A 52 -27.99 -9.76 11.68
N GLY A 53 -29.18 -9.90 11.07
CA GLY A 53 -30.47 -9.51 11.67
C GLY A 53 -30.61 -8.01 11.93
N ILE A 54 -29.89 -7.18 11.19
CA ILE A 54 -29.83 -5.72 11.36
C ILE A 54 -30.65 -5.05 10.27
N LYS A 55 -31.48 -4.06 10.66
CA LYS A 55 -32.25 -3.27 9.69
C LYS A 55 -31.29 -2.48 8.81
N PHE A 56 -31.26 -2.81 7.52
CA PHE A 56 -30.45 -2.10 6.55
C PHE A 56 -30.85 -0.63 6.50
N SER A 57 -29.85 0.25 6.63
CA SER A 57 -30.01 1.68 6.39
C SER A 57 -28.96 2.12 5.37
N PRO A 58 -29.38 2.56 4.16
CA PRO A 58 -28.44 2.98 3.11
C PRO A 58 -27.64 4.24 3.49
N THR A 59 -28.06 4.97 4.52
CA THR A 59 -27.35 6.14 5.09
C THR A 59 -26.56 5.80 6.36
N SER A 60 -26.46 4.54 6.76
CA SER A 60 -25.57 4.17 7.87
C SER A 60 -24.12 4.40 7.46
N SER A 61 -23.51 5.44 8.04
CA SER A 61 -22.09 5.74 7.90
C SER A 61 -21.46 5.82 9.28
N ASP A 62 -20.33 5.14 9.45
CA ASP A 62 -19.52 5.27 10.65
C ASP A 62 -18.19 5.94 10.25
N PRO A 63 -17.79 7.03 10.92
CA PRO A 63 -16.57 7.77 10.59
C PRO A 63 -15.30 6.90 10.62
N MET A 64 -15.25 5.85 11.45
CA MET A 64 -14.12 4.93 11.49
C MET A 64 -14.16 3.96 10.31
N VAL A 65 -15.33 3.43 9.93
CA VAL A 65 -15.46 2.57 8.74
C VAL A 65 -15.03 3.32 7.48
N ASP A 66 -15.48 4.56 7.30
CA ASP A 66 -15.08 5.38 6.15
C ASP A 66 -13.60 5.73 6.17
N ARG A 67 -13.04 5.97 7.36
CA ARG A 67 -11.62 6.22 7.54
C ARG A 67 -10.77 5.01 7.14
N VAL A 68 -11.12 3.80 7.60
CA VAL A 68 -10.39 2.57 7.24
C VAL A 68 -10.52 2.29 5.73
N LYS A 69 -11.71 2.50 5.13
CA LYS A 69 -11.91 2.39 3.68
C LYS A 69 -11.00 3.33 2.89
N LYS A 70 -10.94 4.61 3.28
CA LYS A 70 -10.06 5.61 2.62
C LYS A 70 -8.58 5.26 2.81
N ALA A 71 -8.19 4.76 3.98
CA ALA A 71 -6.84 4.29 4.23
C ALA A 71 -6.46 3.11 3.33
N HIS A 72 -7.38 2.15 3.16
CA HIS A 72 -7.19 0.99 2.30
C HIS A 72 -7.11 1.37 0.81
N LEU A 73 -8.00 2.25 0.34
CA LEU A 73 -7.98 2.74 -1.04
C LEU A 73 -6.65 3.44 -1.37
N ASN A 74 -6.20 4.35 -0.50
CA ASN A 74 -4.91 5.02 -0.69
C ASN A 74 -3.74 4.02 -0.66
N ASP A 75 -3.87 2.93 0.08
CA ASP A 75 -2.88 1.86 0.05
C ASP A 75 -2.82 1.16 -1.29
N LEU A 76 -3.96 0.76 -1.84
CA LEU A 76 -4.01 0.17 -3.17
C LEU A 76 -3.43 1.11 -4.23
N GLU A 77 -3.78 2.40 -4.19
CA GLU A 77 -3.28 3.42 -5.13
C GLU A 77 -1.75 3.58 -5.10
N ASN A 78 -1.07 3.25 -4.01
CA ASN A 78 0.39 3.43 -3.88
C ASN A 78 1.16 2.11 -3.97
N VAL A 79 0.63 1.04 -3.37
CA VAL A 79 1.27 -0.28 -3.32
C VAL A 79 1.24 -0.96 -4.68
N VAL A 80 0.16 -0.79 -5.46
CA VAL A 80 0.08 -1.35 -6.81
C VAL A 80 1.16 -0.74 -7.74
N PRO A 81 1.29 0.60 -7.85
CA PRO A 81 2.41 1.19 -8.60
C PRO A 81 3.78 0.76 -8.07
N PHE A 82 3.99 0.68 -6.75
CA PHE A 82 5.26 0.24 -6.19
C PHE A 82 5.62 -1.20 -6.57
N ALA A 83 4.66 -2.12 -6.53
CA ALA A 83 4.90 -3.52 -6.91
C ALA A 83 5.26 -3.62 -8.41
N LEU A 84 4.55 -2.90 -9.28
CA LEU A 84 4.78 -2.93 -10.72
C LEU A 84 6.07 -2.19 -11.12
N LEU A 85 6.23 -0.94 -10.69
CA LEU A 85 7.41 -0.13 -10.96
C LEU A 85 8.65 -0.71 -10.27
N GLY A 86 8.52 -1.24 -9.05
CA GLY A 86 9.62 -1.90 -8.36
C GLY A 86 10.10 -3.14 -9.11
N LEU A 87 9.19 -3.97 -9.62
CA LEU A 87 9.56 -5.13 -10.44
C LEU A 87 10.30 -4.71 -11.71
N LEU A 88 9.80 -3.70 -12.43
CA LEU A 88 10.47 -3.12 -13.60
C LEU A 88 11.83 -2.52 -13.22
N TYR A 89 11.91 -1.82 -12.10
CA TYR A 89 13.15 -1.20 -11.62
C TYR A 89 14.22 -2.26 -11.31
N VAL A 90 13.87 -3.43 -10.76
CA VAL A 90 14.87 -4.51 -10.56
C VAL A 90 15.51 -4.95 -11.88
N THR A 91 14.74 -4.95 -12.99
CA THR A 91 15.25 -5.31 -14.32
C THR A 91 16.22 -4.28 -14.91
N THR A 92 16.29 -3.08 -14.33
CA THR A 92 17.24 -2.01 -14.73
C THR A 92 18.65 -2.22 -14.16
N GLY A 93 18.86 -3.28 -13.38
CA GLY A 93 20.14 -3.59 -12.73
C GLY A 93 20.65 -2.49 -11.79
N PRO A 94 19.82 -1.96 -10.87
CA PRO A 94 20.24 -0.87 -9.99
C PRO A 94 21.24 -1.33 -8.93
N SER A 95 21.97 -0.39 -8.33
CA SER A 95 22.84 -0.68 -7.19
C SER A 95 22.03 -1.14 -5.97
N LEU A 96 22.58 -2.10 -5.24
CA LEU A 96 21.93 -2.74 -4.09
C LEU A 96 21.54 -1.72 -3.01
N ASP A 97 22.43 -0.80 -2.67
CA ASP A 97 22.22 0.17 -1.61
C ASP A 97 21.11 1.16 -1.94
N THR A 98 21.09 1.66 -3.18
CA THR A 98 20.06 2.60 -3.66
C THR A 98 18.70 1.93 -3.71
N ALA A 99 18.62 0.70 -4.24
CA ALA A 99 17.37 -0.05 -4.29
C ALA A 99 16.82 -0.35 -2.88
N ASN A 100 17.69 -0.79 -1.96
CA ASN A 100 17.30 -1.03 -0.57
C ASN A 100 16.81 0.23 0.14
N LEU A 101 17.44 1.37 -0.11
CA LEU A 101 17.00 2.64 0.44
C LEU A 101 15.59 2.98 -0.03
N TYR A 102 15.30 2.85 -1.33
CA TYR A 102 13.96 3.08 -1.87
C TYR A 102 12.91 2.14 -1.28
N PHE A 103 13.21 0.84 -1.18
CA PHE A 103 12.29 -0.13 -0.59
C PHE A 103 12.00 0.17 0.88
N ARG A 104 13.01 0.58 1.65
CA ARG A 104 12.87 0.97 3.06
C ARG A 104 12.03 2.23 3.23
N ILE A 105 12.31 3.28 2.45
CA ILE A 105 11.57 4.54 2.49
C ILE A 105 10.10 4.29 2.14
N PHE A 106 9.83 3.54 1.07
CA PHE A 106 8.46 3.23 0.66
C PHE A 106 7.74 2.42 1.74
N THR A 107 8.36 1.35 2.24
CA THR A 107 7.75 0.52 3.28
C THR A 107 7.45 1.35 4.53
N ALA A 108 8.44 2.05 5.09
CA ALA A 108 8.27 2.87 6.28
C ALA A 108 7.19 3.94 6.09
N SER A 109 7.18 4.63 4.94
CA SER A 109 6.19 5.66 4.66
C SER A 109 4.77 5.10 4.59
N ARG A 110 4.57 3.91 4.01
CA ARG A 110 3.25 3.24 3.97
C ARG A 110 2.77 2.82 5.35
N PHE A 111 3.65 2.29 6.21
CA PHE A 111 3.28 1.96 7.59
C PHE A 111 2.91 3.22 8.38
N ILE A 112 3.75 4.27 8.33
CA ILE A 112 3.48 5.55 9.00
C ILE A 112 2.17 6.17 8.50
N HIS A 113 1.94 6.19 7.19
CA HIS A 113 0.71 6.72 6.61
C HIS A 113 -0.52 5.98 7.15
N THR A 114 -0.44 4.64 7.24
CA THR A 114 -1.54 3.81 7.73
C THR A 114 -1.81 4.06 9.21
N PHE A 115 -0.78 4.06 10.05
CA PHE A 115 -0.92 4.36 11.48
C PHE A 115 -1.46 5.77 11.71
N ALA A 116 -0.96 6.77 10.98
CA ALA A 116 -1.47 8.13 11.06
C ALA A 116 -2.94 8.23 10.64
N TYR A 117 -3.38 7.41 9.69
CA TYR A 117 -4.78 7.32 9.30
C TYR A 117 -5.64 6.68 10.40
N LEU A 118 -5.20 5.58 11.00
CA LEU A 118 -5.96 4.85 12.02
C LEU A 118 -6.07 5.62 13.35
N PHE A 119 -4.96 6.21 13.82
CA PHE A 119 -4.89 6.95 15.09
C PHE A 119 -5.33 8.42 14.97
N ALA A 120 -5.83 8.84 13.81
CA ALA A 120 -6.25 10.22 13.56
C ALA A 120 -5.18 11.27 13.91
N ILE A 121 -3.91 10.95 13.63
CA ILE A 121 -2.80 11.87 13.88
C ILE A 121 -3.05 13.15 13.04
N PRO A 122 -2.89 14.34 13.63
CA PRO A 122 -3.09 15.59 12.91
C PRO A 122 -2.20 15.67 11.66
N GLN A 123 -2.65 16.44 10.68
CA GLN A 123 -1.75 16.88 9.60
C GLN A 123 -0.56 17.64 10.24
N PRO A 124 0.67 17.55 9.72
CA PRO A 124 1.06 17.20 8.35
C PRO A 124 1.54 15.75 8.15
N THR A 125 1.54 14.92 9.19
CA THR A 125 2.17 13.58 9.18
C THR A 125 1.70 12.68 8.03
N ARG A 126 0.40 12.69 7.74
CA ARG A 126 -0.18 11.91 6.62
C ARG A 126 0.32 12.40 5.26
N ALA A 127 0.35 13.71 5.04
CA ALA A 127 0.79 14.28 3.77
C ALA A 127 2.29 14.00 3.54
N LEU A 128 3.12 14.20 4.57
CA LEU A 128 4.55 13.92 4.47
C LEU A 128 4.83 12.44 4.18
N ALA A 129 4.15 11.52 4.86
CA ALA A 129 4.28 10.10 4.61
C ALA A 129 3.81 9.71 3.19
N PHE A 130 2.73 10.33 2.71
CA PHE A 130 2.26 10.12 1.34
C PHE A 130 3.30 10.59 0.30
N TYR A 131 3.80 11.82 0.42
CA TYR A 131 4.78 12.35 -0.53
C TYR A 131 6.10 11.59 -0.51
N ALA A 132 6.54 11.08 0.65
CA ALA A 132 7.72 10.23 0.74
C ALA A 132 7.56 8.92 -0.05
N GLY A 133 6.41 8.24 0.06
CA GLY A 133 6.13 7.04 -0.72
C GLY A 133 5.93 7.34 -2.22
N PHE A 134 5.22 8.42 -2.53
CA PHE A 134 4.98 8.85 -3.91
C PHE A 134 6.28 9.21 -4.64
N GLY A 135 7.21 9.88 -3.94
CA GLY A 135 8.53 10.22 -4.48
C GLY A 135 9.35 9.00 -4.88
N VAL A 136 9.23 7.88 -4.15
CA VAL A 136 9.89 6.62 -4.53
C VAL A 136 9.32 6.07 -5.85
N ASN A 137 8.00 6.08 -6.01
CA ASN A 137 7.37 5.64 -7.26
C ASN A 137 7.80 6.51 -8.45
N ILE A 138 7.88 7.83 -8.27
CA ILE A 138 8.41 8.75 -9.29
C ILE A 138 9.88 8.40 -9.60
N ALA A 139 10.71 8.16 -8.58
CA ALA A 139 12.11 7.81 -8.77
C ALA A 139 12.27 6.51 -9.56
N PHE A 140 11.47 5.48 -9.29
CA PHE A 140 11.46 4.26 -10.11
C PHE A 140 11.06 4.55 -11.55
N ALA A 141 9.95 5.25 -11.77
CA ALA A 141 9.48 5.60 -13.11
C ALA A 141 10.54 6.38 -13.89
N PHE A 142 11.18 7.37 -13.28
CA PHE A 142 12.24 8.17 -13.91
C PHE A 142 13.44 7.31 -14.30
N ASN A 143 13.92 6.44 -13.42
CA ASN A 143 15.06 5.56 -13.72
C ASN A 143 14.74 4.55 -14.83
N ILE A 144 13.53 3.99 -14.82
CA ILE A 144 13.06 3.06 -15.86
C ILE A 144 13.00 3.79 -17.20
N LEU A 145 12.34 4.95 -17.27
CA LEU A 145 12.22 5.73 -18.51
C LEU A 145 13.57 6.16 -19.06
N ARG A 146 14.52 6.52 -18.18
CA ARG A 146 15.89 6.88 -18.58
C ARG A 146 16.67 5.72 -19.20
N GLN A 147 16.37 4.47 -18.82
CA GLN A 147 17.01 3.29 -19.40
C GLN A 147 16.24 2.74 -20.60
N ALA A 148 14.91 2.85 -20.60
CA ALA A 148 14.03 2.38 -21.65
C ALA A 148 14.07 3.25 -22.92
N SER A 149 14.93 4.27 -22.96
CA SER A 149 15.09 5.23 -24.06
C SER A 149 14.92 4.59 -25.43
N PHE A 150 13.81 4.98 -26.06
CA PHE A 150 13.78 5.33 -27.48
C PHE A 150 14.62 6.58 -27.70
#